data_AF-A0A934TD55-F1
#
_entry.id   AF-A0A934TD55-F1
#
_cell.length_a   1.000
_cell.length_b   1.000
_cell.length_c   1.000
_cell.angle_alpha   90.00
_cell.angle_beta   90.00
_cell.angle_gamma   90.00
#
_symmetry.space_group_name_H-M   'P 1'
#
loop_
_entity.id
_entity.type
_entity.pdbx_description
1 polymer ?
#
loop_
_entity_poly.entity_id
_entity_poly.type
_entity_poly.pdbx_seq_one_letter_code
_entity_poly.pdbx_strand_id
1 'polypeptide(L)'
;MTDSIPIYLYTDYFNYLVFALIVVAVFESFSGRLFKPETRAVNTIIGYVVITGVILYMGLRPISFVFGDTVNYAQSFYRLQMDIVPFQIFKDGEWVFNTIMYWFAKYSDIHMFFLFCATIYVGGLWWAFKRIFREDYLIPFIVVMGMFTFWSYGVNGIRNGMAASIIILALSFRKNITIMVILSVLGLGIHKSLYLLLVAAGIAFFFKDSRVYLHIWLGCILVSLVAGNLVADLLASSNLIGDDRFASYISGNNTEDTFSYTGFRWDFLLYSAIPVAVGYYFIVEKEYTDKFYIWLFNIYLITNAFWIIVIRASFSNRFAQISWFLIPLVLMYPFFMKKFWDDQPIKIGYIVMISYLYTFYLVFLS
;
A
#
# COMPACT_ATOMS: atom_id res chain seq x y z
N MET A 1 -4.47 23.33 17.92
CA MET A 1 -4.72 22.45 16.75
C MET A 1 -6.22 22.40 16.54
N THR A 2 -6.72 22.06 15.36
CA THR A 2 -8.15 22.21 15.03
C THR A 2 -9.04 21.26 15.84
N ASP A 3 -9.37 21.66 17.07
CA ASP A 3 -10.36 21.05 17.97
C ASP A 3 -11.80 21.22 17.44
N SER A 4 -11.95 21.72 16.20
CA SER A 4 -13.23 21.96 15.55
C SER A 4 -13.87 20.71 14.94
N ILE A 5 -13.09 19.66 14.67
CA ILE A 5 -13.61 18.40 14.10
C ILE A 5 -13.68 17.34 15.20
N PRO A 6 -14.87 16.79 15.50
CA PRO A 6 -15.00 15.64 16.38
C PRO A 6 -14.17 14.45 15.91
N ILE A 7 -13.44 13.81 16.83
CA ILE A 7 -12.40 12.84 16.47
C ILE A 7 -12.89 11.64 15.67
N TYR A 8 -14.12 11.19 15.94
CA TYR A 8 -14.75 10.06 15.28
C TYR A 8 -15.13 10.37 13.83
N LEU A 9 -15.27 11.66 13.44
CA LEU A 9 -15.58 12.07 12.08
C LEU A 9 -14.36 12.15 11.15
N TYR A 10 -13.14 11.99 11.68
CA TYR A 10 -11.94 12.21 10.86
C TYR A 10 -11.81 11.21 9.72
N THR A 11 -12.03 9.93 10.02
CA THR A 11 -11.99 8.85 9.02
C THR A 11 -13.13 9.04 8.00
N ASP A 12 -14.31 9.45 8.46
CA ASP A 12 -15.47 9.66 7.58
C ASP A 12 -15.24 10.80 6.60
N TYR A 13 -14.69 11.93 7.06
CA TYR A 13 -14.37 13.06 6.18
C TYR A 13 -13.34 12.69 5.11
N PHE A 14 -12.32 11.91 5.47
CA PHE A 14 -11.40 11.35 4.48
C PHE A 14 -12.15 10.47 3.47
N ASN A 15 -13.03 9.58 3.95
CA ASN A 15 -13.80 8.70 3.08
C ASN A 15 -14.74 9.44 2.13
N TYR A 16 -15.44 10.48 2.60
CA TYR A 16 -16.29 11.33 1.75
C TYR A 16 -15.47 12.12 0.72
N LEU A 17 -14.29 12.61 1.09
CA LEU A 17 -13.36 13.23 0.15
C LEU A 17 -12.97 12.24 -0.96
N VAL A 18 -12.56 11.02 -0.59
CA VAL A 18 -12.20 9.98 -1.56
C VAL A 18 -13.38 9.61 -2.45
N PHE A 19 -14.58 9.47 -1.89
CA PHE A 19 -15.79 9.20 -2.67
C PHE A 19 -16.03 10.30 -3.71
N ALA A 20 -15.95 11.58 -3.32
CA ALA A 20 -16.09 12.70 -4.24
C ALA A 20 -15.02 12.67 -5.34
N LEU A 21 -13.77 12.35 -5.01
CA LEU A 21 -12.68 12.21 -5.99
C LEU A 21 -12.93 11.05 -6.96
N ILE A 22 -13.47 9.93 -6.49
CA ILE A 22 -13.86 8.79 -7.33
C ILE A 22 -14.97 9.22 -8.31
N VAL A 23 -16.00 9.92 -7.83
CA VAL A 23 -17.07 10.43 -8.69
C VAL A 23 -16.52 11.36 -9.78
N VAL A 24 -15.60 12.27 -9.42
CA VAL A 24 -14.94 13.17 -10.37
C VAL A 24 -14.12 12.38 -11.40
N ALA A 25 -13.31 11.40 -10.96
CA ALA A 25 -12.49 10.58 -11.85
C ALA A 25 -13.35 9.76 -12.83
N VAL A 26 -14.48 9.23 -12.37
CA VAL A 26 -15.46 8.54 -13.21
C VAL A 26 -16.09 9.52 -14.20
N PHE A 27 -16.62 10.65 -13.74
CA PHE A 27 -17.22 11.65 -14.62
C PHE A 27 -16.25 12.10 -15.73
N GLU A 28 -15.00 12.40 -15.37
CA GLU A 28 -13.97 12.77 -16.34
C GLU A 28 -13.73 11.68 -17.39
N SER A 29 -13.67 10.42 -16.95
CA SER A 29 -13.48 9.24 -17.79
C SER A 29 -14.60 9.07 -18.83
N PHE A 30 -15.86 9.34 -18.44
CA PHE A 30 -17.03 9.24 -19.33
C PHE A 30 -17.27 10.51 -20.18
N SER A 31 -16.69 11.65 -19.81
CA SER A 31 -16.92 12.94 -20.49
C SER A 31 -16.21 13.10 -21.84
N GLY A 32 -15.34 12.16 -22.23
CA GLY A 32 -14.48 12.29 -23.41
C GLY A 32 -13.40 13.37 -23.28
N ARG A 33 -13.13 13.85 -22.06
CA ARG A 33 -12.09 14.86 -21.77
C ARG A 33 -10.80 14.27 -21.23
N LEU A 34 -10.83 13.01 -20.79
CA LEU A 34 -9.64 12.32 -20.30
C LEU A 34 -8.50 12.39 -21.33
N PHE A 35 -7.27 12.63 -20.86
CA PHE A 35 -6.05 12.85 -21.65
C PHE A 35 -5.95 14.17 -22.43
N LYS A 36 -6.97 15.04 -22.40
CA LYS A 36 -6.87 16.37 -23.03
C LYS A 36 -5.88 17.27 -22.26
N PRO A 37 -5.12 18.14 -22.94
CA PRO A 37 -4.14 19.02 -22.29
C PRO A 37 -4.76 19.91 -21.20
N GLU A 38 -5.96 20.45 -21.44
CA GLU A 38 -6.64 21.34 -20.50
C GLU A 38 -7.03 20.59 -19.22
N THR A 39 -7.53 19.36 -19.40
CA THR A 39 -7.88 18.46 -18.29
C THR A 39 -6.64 18.05 -17.50
N ARG A 40 -5.53 17.73 -18.16
CA ARG A 40 -4.25 17.41 -17.50
C ARG A 40 -3.71 18.58 -16.66
N ALA A 41 -3.85 19.81 -17.15
CA ALA A 41 -3.43 21.01 -16.42
C ALA A 41 -4.26 21.20 -15.15
N VAL A 42 -5.60 21.11 -15.27
CA VAL A 42 -6.52 21.17 -14.12
C VAL A 42 -6.23 20.06 -13.12
N ASN A 43 -6.08 18.81 -13.59
CA ASN A 43 -5.78 17.66 -12.74
C ASN A 43 -4.44 17.78 -12.03
N THR A 44 -3.46 18.42 -12.65
CA THR A 44 -2.18 18.68 -11.98
C THR A 44 -2.37 19.62 -10.79
N ILE A 45 -3.13 20.70 -10.93
CA ILE A 45 -3.43 21.65 -9.86
C ILE A 45 -4.27 20.97 -8.76
N ILE A 46 -5.36 20.31 -9.14
CA ILE A 46 -6.21 19.56 -8.20
C ILE A 46 -5.38 18.54 -7.43
N GLY A 47 -4.51 17.80 -8.13
CA GLY A 47 -3.65 16.81 -7.50
C GLY A 47 -2.75 17.43 -6.42
N TYR A 48 -2.09 18.56 -6.69
CA TYR A 48 -1.27 19.23 -5.67
C TYR A 48 -2.07 19.68 -4.46
N VAL A 49 -3.26 20.24 -4.68
CA VAL A 49 -4.15 20.68 -3.60
C VAL A 49 -4.60 19.48 -2.76
N VAL A 50 -5.09 18.42 -3.40
CA VAL A 50 -5.57 17.20 -2.74
C VAL A 50 -4.46 16.52 -1.95
N ILE A 51 -3.28 16.34 -2.56
CA ILE A 51 -2.15 15.67 -1.90
C ILE A 51 -1.68 16.47 -0.69
N THR A 52 -1.50 17.78 -0.84
CA THR A 52 -1.11 18.66 0.27
C THR A 52 -2.17 18.64 1.37
N GLY A 53 -3.45 18.72 0.99
CA GLY A 53 -4.58 18.64 1.92
C GLY A 53 -4.60 17.33 2.70
N VAL A 54 -4.43 16.19 2.03
CA VAL A 54 -4.38 14.86 2.67
C VAL A 54 -3.17 14.73 3.59
N ILE A 55 -1.98 15.21 3.19
CA ILE A 55 -0.77 15.20 4.03
C ILE A 55 -1.00 16.01 5.32
N LEU A 56 -1.53 17.23 5.20
CA LEU A 56 -1.81 18.10 6.34
C LEU A 56 -2.90 17.50 7.24
N TYR A 57 -3.99 17.03 6.65
CA TYR A 57 -5.13 16.45 7.37
C TYR A 57 -4.75 15.19 8.15
N MET A 58 -4.00 14.29 7.50
CA MET A 58 -3.52 13.07 8.10
C MET A 58 -2.43 13.36 9.14
N GLY A 59 -1.47 14.22 8.83
CA GLY A 59 -0.29 14.51 9.65
C GLY A 59 -0.59 15.30 10.92
N LEU A 60 -1.50 16.28 10.83
CA LEU A 60 -1.84 17.19 11.93
C LEU A 60 -3.07 16.73 12.73
N ARG A 61 -3.57 15.51 12.48
CA ARG A 61 -4.69 14.93 13.21
C ARG A 61 -4.41 14.84 14.73
N PRO A 62 -5.45 14.82 15.57
CA PRO A 62 -5.30 14.59 17.01
C PRO A 62 -4.82 13.15 17.32
N ILE A 63 -4.23 12.97 18.50
CA ILE A 63 -3.77 11.66 18.98
C ILE A 63 -4.95 10.93 19.60
N SER A 64 -5.32 9.76 19.08
CA SER A 64 -6.43 8.96 19.59
C SER A 64 -6.35 7.49 19.21
N PHE A 65 -6.96 6.66 20.06
CA PHE A 65 -7.09 5.22 19.87
C PHE A 65 -7.96 4.84 18.65
N VAL A 66 -8.85 5.75 18.22
CA VAL A 66 -9.64 5.59 16.98
C VAL A 66 -8.73 5.39 15.76
N PHE A 67 -7.50 5.90 15.83
CA PHE A 67 -6.48 5.77 14.79
C PHE A 67 -5.52 4.58 15.00
N GLY A 68 -5.91 3.58 15.80
CA GLY A 68 -5.14 2.37 16.06
C GLY A 68 -3.80 2.67 16.73
N ASP A 69 -2.70 2.19 16.14
CA ASP A 69 -1.34 2.31 16.70
C ASP A 69 -0.82 3.76 16.82
N THR A 70 -1.56 4.79 16.39
CA THR A 70 -1.21 6.21 16.63
C THR A 70 -0.82 6.47 18.08
N VAL A 71 -1.59 5.94 19.04
CA VAL A 71 -1.31 6.15 20.48
C VAL A 71 -0.02 5.47 20.90
N ASN A 72 0.30 4.30 20.34
CA ASN A 72 1.52 3.57 20.63
C ASN A 72 2.76 4.31 20.09
N TYR A 73 2.66 4.91 18.90
CA TYR A 73 3.70 5.78 18.37
C TYR A 73 3.89 7.04 19.22
N ALA A 74 2.80 7.68 19.64
CA ALA A 74 2.86 8.86 20.51
C ALA A 74 3.49 8.54 21.88
N GLN A 75 3.09 7.43 22.51
CA GLN A 75 3.70 6.98 23.76
C GLN A 75 5.19 6.74 23.62
N SER A 76 5.62 6.07 22.53
CA SER A 76 7.04 5.84 22.25
C SER A 76 7.81 7.16 22.05
N PHE A 77 7.21 8.10 21.32
CA PHE A 77 7.77 9.42 21.09
C PHE A 77 7.97 10.21 22.39
N TYR A 78 6.94 10.27 23.25
CA TYR A 78 7.04 11.00 24.52
C TYR A 78 8.05 10.38 25.48
N ARG A 79 8.21 9.05 25.48
CA ARG A 79 9.28 8.38 26.23
C ARG A 79 10.66 8.84 25.76
N LEU A 80 10.88 8.91 24.44
CA LEU A 80 12.13 9.39 23.84
C LEU A 80 12.39 10.88 24.11
N GLN A 81 11.32 11.68 24.20
CA GLN A 81 11.40 13.11 24.50
C GLN A 81 11.83 13.36 25.95
N MET A 82 11.39 12.52 26.89
CA MET A 82 11.79 12.60 28.31
C MET A 82 13.16 11.97 28.59
N ASP A 83 13.72 11.22 27.65
CA ASP A 83 15.06 10.62 27.79
C ASP A 83 16.12 11.72 27.94
N ILE A 84 17.14 11.50 28.78
CA ILE A 84 18.27 12.41 28.98
C ILE A 84 19.43 12.13 28.04
N VAL A 85 19.44 10.98 27.37
CA VAL A 85 20.51 10.60 26.44
C VAL A 85 20.55 11.60 25.27
N PRO A 86 21.74 12.03 24.79
CA PRO A 86 21.84 12.84 23.57
C PRO A 86 21.32 12.09 22.33
N PHE A 87 21.00 12.84 21.27
CA PHE A 87 20.63 12.22 20.00
C PHE A 87 21.75 11.29 19.49
N GLN A 88 21.36 10.11 19.02
CA GLN A 88 22.25 9.12 18.41
C GLN A 88 21.51 8.37 17.30
N ILE A 89 22.27 7.86 16.34
CA ILE A 89 21.74 7.01 15.27
C ILE A 89 21.60 5.60 15.83
N PHE A 90 20.37 5.07 15.83
CA PHE A 90 20.15 3.67 16.18
C PHE A 90 20.73 2.76 15.10
N LYS A 91 21.26 1.59 15.51
CA LYS A 91 21.88 0.62 14.61
C LYS A 91 21.10 -0.68 14.46
N ASP A 92 20.13 -0.91 15.35
CA ASP A 92 19.34 -2.13 15.39
C ASP A 92 17.90 -1.90 14.96
N GLY A 93 17.23 -2.98 14.55
CA GLY A 93 15.81 -2.95 14.24
C GLY A 93 15.47 -2.10 13.01
N GLU A 94 14.40 -1.32 13.12
CA GLU A 94 13.93 -0.34 12.13
C GLU A 94 14.65 0.99 12.34
N TRP A 95 15.96 0.93 12.12
CA TRP A 95 16.90 1.97 12.51
C TRP A 95 16.58 3.34 11.89
N VAL A 96 16.07 3.41 10.65
CA VAL A 96 15.70 4.69 10.00
C VAL A 96 14.51 5.29 10.74
N PHE A 97 13.44 4.52 10.93
CA PHE A 97 12.23 5.03 11.57
C PHE A 97 12.50 5.48 13.01
N ASN A 98 13.19 4.64 13.78
CA ASN A 98 13.51 4.94 15.18
C ASN A 98 14.44 6.14 15.30
N THR A 99 15.44 6.28 14.42
CA THR A 99 16.37 7.42 14.43
C THR A 99 15.62 8.72 14.09
N ILE A 100 14.74 8.70 13.10
CA ILE A 100 13.92 9.85 12.75
C ILE A 100 12.99 10.23 13.91
N MET A 101 12.28 9.26 14.50
CA MET A 101 11.44 9.51 15.67
C MET A 101 12.22 10.16 16.81
N TYR A 102 13.43 9.65 17.09
CA TYR A 102 14.27 10.18 18.15
C TYR A 102 14.73 11.61 17.88
N TRP A 103 15.07 11.91 16.63
CA TRP A 103 15.42 13.27 16.22
C TRP A 103 14.26 14.24 16.47
N PHE A 104 13.04 13.90 16.03
CA PHE A 104 11.87 14.74 16.28
C PHE A 104 11.54 14.83 17.78
N ALA A 105 11.69 13.76 18.55
CA ALA A 105 11.46 13.78 19.98
C ALA A 105 12.40 14.73 20.73
N LYS A 106 13.64 14.89 20.26
CA LYS A 106 14.64 15.78 20.87
C LYS A 106 14.49 17.24 20.43
N TYR A 107 14.08 17.47 19.20
CA TYR A 107 14.21 18.79 18.57
C TYR A 107 12.88 19.37 18.05
N SER A 108 11.77 18.65 18.21
CA SER A 108 10.46 19.01 17.68
C SER A 108 9.33 18.40 18.52
N ASP A 109 8.15 18.22 17.92
CA ASP A 109 6.96 17.68 18.56
C ASP A 109 6.34 16.53 17.75
N ILE A 110 5.39 15.84 18.39
CA ILE A 110 4.72 14.65 17.87
C ILE A 110 3.93 14.92 16.57
N HIS A 111 3.34 16.10 16.42
CA HIS A 111 2.52 16.40 15.25
C HIS A 111 3.39 16.72 14.04
N MET A 112 4.54 17.39 14.25
CA MET A 112 5.54 17.55 13.20
C MET A 112 6.14 16.21 12.79
N PHE A 113 6.33 15.28 13.73
CA PHE A 113 6.73 13.90 13.41
C PHE A 113 5.66 13.16 12.58
N PHE A 114 4.38 13.24 12.95
CA PHE A 114 3.31 12.63 12.16
C PHE A 114 3.10 13.29 10.80
N LEU A 115 3.28 14.61 10.70
CA LEU A 115 3.29 15.32 9.42
C LEU A 115 4.43 14.86 8.53
N PHE A 116 5.63 14.66 9.09
CA PHE A 116 6.75 14.08 8.37
C PHE A 116 6.41 12.66 7.87
N CYS A 117 5.85 11.81 8.73
CA CYS A 117 5.43 10.46 8.36
C CYS A 117 4.40 10.47 7.22
N ALA A 118 3.38 11.31 7.30
CA ALA A 118 2.36 11.47 6.27
C ALA A 118 2.96 12.00 4.95
N THR A 119 3.94 12.90 5.04
CA THR A 119 4.66 13.42 3.86
C THR A 119 5.45 12.32 3.16
N ILE A 120 6.17 11.47 3.91
CA ILE A 120 6.90 10.33 3.33
C ILE A 120 5.91 9.30 2.73
N TYR A 121 4.81 9.03 3.41
CA TYR A 121 3.81 8.09 2.94
C TYR A 121 3.13 8.58 1.65
N VAL A 122 2.35 9.66 1.75
CA VAL A 122 1.51 10.16 0.65
C VAL A 122 2.36 10.86 -0.41
N GLY A 123 3.33 11.66 -0.01
CA GLY A 123 4.25 12.36 -0.93
C GLY A 123 5.18 11.41 -1.67
N GLY A 124 5.69 10.35 -1.00
CA GLY A 124 6.48 9.30 -1.65
C GLY A 124 5.70 8.54 -2.71
N LEU A 125 4.45 8.15 -2.40
CA LEU A 125 3.53 7.54 -3.37
C LEU A 125 3.22 8.48 -4.52
N TRP A 126 2.90 9.75 -4.23
CA TRP A 126 2.65 10.74 -5.27
C TRP A 126 3.85 10.87 -6.21
N TRP A 127 5.05 10.95 -5.67
CA TRP A 127 6.26 11.07 -6.48
C TRP A 127 6.45 9.85 -7.38
N ALA A 128 6.22 8.64 -6.86
CA ALA A 128 6.28 7.41 -7.66
C ALA A 128 5.27 7.45 -8.82
N PHE A 129 4.02 7.83 -8.52
CA PHE A 129 2.96 7.90 -9.52
C PHE A 129 3.19 9.01 -10.54
N LYS A 130 3.72 10.17 -10.12
CA LYS A 130 4.11 11.26 -11.02
C LYS A 130 5.23 10.82 -11.95
N ARG A 131 6.18 10.00 -11.49
CA ARG A 131 7.25 9.44 -12.34
C ARG A 131 6.73 8.43 -13.35
N ILE A 132 5.77 7.60 -12.95
CA ILE A 132 5.20 6.54 -13.79
C ILE A 132 4.22 7.13 -14.82
N PHE A 133 3.22 7.89 -14.36
CA PHE A 133 2.08 8.36 -15.15
C PHE A 133 2.19 9.82 -15.63
N ARG A 134 3.24 10.54 -15.22
CA ARG A 134 3.51 11.93 -15.64
C ARG A 134 2.33 12.87 -15.41
N GLU A 135 1.76 13.48 -16.44
CA GLU A 135 0.62 14.41 -16.34
C GLU A 135 -0.70 13.70 -16.00
N ASP A 136 -0.80 12.39 -16.25
CA ASP A 136 -2.02 11.60 -16.05
C ASP A 136 -2.08 10.89 -14.70
N TYR A 137 -1.20 11.27 -13.75
CA TYR A 137 -1.04 10.59 -12.46
C TYR A 137 -2.26 10.67 -11.54
N LEU A 138 -3.12 11.69 -11.68
CA LEU A 138 -4.17 11.97 -10.70
C LEU A 138 -5.16 10.81 -10.59
N ILE A 139 -5.70 10.28 -11.70
CA ILE A 139 -6.69 9.20 -11.64
C ILE A 139 -6.10 7.92 -11.04
N PRO A 140 -4.92 7.42 -11.47
CA PRO A 140 -4.26 6.31 -10.80
C PRO A 140 -3.99 6.58 -9.31
N PHE A 141 -3.68 7.81 -8.92
CA PHE A 141 -3.48 8.18 -7.51
C PHE A 141 -4.80 8.24 -6.72
N ILE A 142 -5.91 8.62 -7.34
CA ILE A 142 -7.25 8.52 -6.76
C ILE A 142 -7.59 7.04 -6.48
N VAL A 143 -7.21 6.11 -7.37
CA VAL A 143 -7.36 4.67 -7.11
C VAL A 143 -6.51 4.21 -5.91
N VAL A 144 -5.31 4.77 -5.72
CA VAL A 144 -4.50 4.52 -4.50
C VAL A 144 -5.22 4.99 -3.24
N MET A 145 -5.74 6.23 -3.24
CA MET A 145 -6.50 6.77 -2.10
C MET A 145 -7.82 6.01 -1.88
N GLY A 146 -8.40 5.47 -2.95
CA GLY A 146 -9.59 4.64 -2.96
C GLY A 146 -9.42 3.27 -2.32
N MET A 147 -8.20 2.82 -2.02
CA MET A 147 -8.00 1.56 -1.32
C MET A 147 -8.43 1.66 0.14
N PHE A 148 -9.21 0.69 0.62
CA PHE A 148 -9.70 0.65 2.01
C PHE A 148 -8.58 0.68 3.07
N THR A 149 -7.35 0.30 2.70
CA THR A 149 -6.20 0.33 3.59
C THR A 149 -5.46 1.67 3.63
N PHE A 150 -5.71 2.59 2.68
CA PHE A 150 -4.92 3.82 2.51
C PHE A 150 -4.90 4.68 3.78
N TRP A 151 -6.07 5.00 4.34
CA TRP A 151 -6.15 5.77 5.59
C TRP A 151 -5.45 5.05 6.74
N SER A 152 -5.70 3.74 6.87
CA SER A 152 -5.11 2.92 7.93
C SER A 152 -3.58 2.92 7.89
N TYR A 153 -2.95 2.95 6.71
CA TYR A 153 -1.50 3.07 6.59
C TYR A 153 -0.95 4.43 7.01
N GLY A 154 -1.77 5.48 6.94
CA GLY A 154 -1.41 6.81 7.37
C GLY A 154 -1.48 7.03 8.89
N VAL A 155 -2.31 6.25 9.57
CA VAL A 155 -2.65 6.51 10.97
C VAL A 155 -2.37 5.32 11.92
N ASN A 156 -2.57 4.10 11.44
CA ASN A 156 -2.35 2.87 12.21
C ASN A 156 -1.04 2.20 11.77
N GLY A 157 -0.96 1.77 10.51
CA GLY A 157 0.22 1.14 9.93
C GLY A 157 1.31 2.11 9.47
N ILE A 158 1.61 3.17 10.23
CA ILE A 158 2.46 4.31 9.79
C ILE A 158 3.80 3.85 9.18
N ARG A 159 4.53 2.98 9.90
CA ARG A 159 5.80 2.40 9.41
C ARG A 159 5.62 1.65 8.08
N ASN A 160 4.56 0.87 7.96
CA ASN A 160 4.26 0.08 6.77
C ASN A 160 3.93 1.01 5.58
N GLY A 161 3.08 2.01 5.78
CA GLY A 161 2.77 3.03 4.77
C GLY A 161 4.03 3.74 4.26
N MET A 162 4.85 4.26 5.18
CA MET A 162 6.11 4.94 4.84
C MET A 162 7.10 4.04 4.10
N ALA A 163 7.30 2.81 4.55
CA ALA A 163 8.24 1.89 3.89
C ALA A 163 7.75 1.50 2.49
N ALA A 164 6.46 1.19 2.36
CA ALA A 164 5.87 0.81 1.09
C ALA A 164 5.88 1.96 0.07
N SER A 165 5.62 3.21 0.49
CA SER A 165 5.68 4.36 -0.41
C SER A 165 7.08 4.57 -0.98
N ILE A 166 8.10 4.49 -0.13
CA ILE A 166 9.51 4.61 -0.53
C ILE A 166 9.92 3.45 -1.44
N ILE A 167 9.45 2.23 -1.18
CA ILE A 167 9.77 1.08 -2.04
C ILE A 167 9.04 1.19 -3.39
N ILE A 168 7.78 1.59 -3.44
CA ILE A 168 7.09 1.85 -4.73
C ILE A 168 7.83 2.94 -5.52
N LEU A 169 8.28 4.00 -4.85
CA LEU A 169 9.15 5.00 -5.46
C LEU A 169 10.45 4.37 -5.98
N ALA A 170 11.10 3.51 -5.20
CA ALA A 170 12.30 2.76 -5.61
C ALA A 170 12.05 1.94 -6.88
N LEU A 171 10.94 1.20 -6.95
CA LEU A 171 10.57 0.39 -8.12
C LEU A 171 10.43 1.27 -9.37
N SER A 172 9.91 2.51 -9.26
CA SER A 172 9.85 3.46 -10.38
C SER A 172 11.22 3.82 -10.99
N PHE A 173 12.31 3.57 -10.26
CA PHE A 173 13.69 3.73 -10.71
C PHE A 173 14.29 2.44 -11.27
N ARG A 174 13.50 1.51 -11.80
CA ARG A 174 13.98 0.25 -12.43
C ARG A 174 15.16 0.44 -13.41
N LYS A 175 15.25 1.57 -14.12
CA LYS A 175 16.37 1.89 -15.04
C LYS A 175 17.61 2.47 -14.34
N ASN A 176 17.47 3.02 -13.13
CA ASN A 176 18.55 3.54 -12.31
C ASN A 176 18.66 2.70 -11.02
N ILE A 177 19.40 1.59 -11.14
CA ILE A 177 19.53 0.59 -10.08
C ILE A 177 20.12 1.21 -8.80
N THR A 178 21.03 2.18 -8.91
CA THR A 178 21.63 2.84 -7.75
C THR A 178 20.56 3.52 -6.89
N ILE A 179 19.70 4.34 -7.49
CA ILE A 179 18.61 5.00 -6.74
C ILE A 179 17.61 3.96 -6.22
N MET A 180 17.27 2.96 -7.02
CA MET A 180 16.38 1.87 -6.60
C MET A 180 16.93 1.17 -5.34
N VAL A 181 18.21 0.83 -5.30
CA VAL A 181 18.85 0.16 -4.14
C VAL A 181 18.89 1.08 -2.92
N ILE A 182 19.30 2.35 -3.08
CA ILE A 182 19.35 3.31 -1.97
C ILE A 182 17.97 3.46 -1.33
N LEU A 183 16.92 3.70 -2.14
CA LEU A 183 15.56 3.83 -1.65
C LEU A 183 15.04 2.51 -1.04
N SER A 184 15.40 1.36 -1.60
CA SER A 184 15.04 0.05 -1.03
C SER A 184 15.63 -0.17 0.36
N VAL A 185 16.92 0.19 0.55
CA VAL A 185 17.59 0.11 1.86
C VAL A 185 16.93 1.05 2.87
N LEU A 186 16.59 2.27 2.46
CA LEU A 186 15.87 3.22 3.31
C LEU A 186 14.48 2.71 3.70
N GLY A 187 13.73 2.13 2.74
CA GLY A 187 12.42 1.53 3.01
C GLY A 187 12.49 0.38 4.00
N LEU A 188 13.46 -0.53 3.85
CA LEU A 188 13.70 -1.63 4.80
C LEU A 188 14.14 -1.12 6.19
N GLY A 189 14.91 -0.03 6.22
CA GLY A 189 15.28 0.63 7.46
C GLY A 189 14.08 1.26 8.19
N ILE A 190 12.98 1.55 7.49
CA ILE A 190 11.72 2.03 8.08
C ILE A 190 10.86 0.87 8.59
N HIS A 191 10.69 -0.18 7.77
CA HIS A 191 9.87 -1.33 8.16
C HIS A 191 10.35 -2.62 7.47
N LYS A 192 10.69 -3.64 8.27
CA LYS A 192 11.31 -4.87 7.78
C LYS A 192 10.37 -5.78 6.99
N SER A 193 9.05 -5.70 7.20
CA SER A 193 8.08 -6.59 6.54
C SER A 193 8.09 -6.47 5.01
N LEU A 194 8.61 -5.36 4.48
CA LEU A 194 8.75 -5.11 3.05
C LEU A 194 9.89 -5.92 2.40
N TYR A 195 10.67 -6.69 3.18
CA TYR A 195 11.69 -7.60 2.67
C TYR A 195 11.10 -8.58 1.64
N LEU A 196 9.91 -9.12 1.91
CA LEU A 196 9.20 -10.01 0.99
C LEU A 196 8.95 -9.34 -0.38
N LEU A 197 8.57 -8.07 -0.40
CA LEU A 197 8.32 -7.31 -1.63
C LEU A 197 9.60 -7.16 -2.47
N LEU A 198 10.72 -6.86 -1.82
CA LEU A 198 12.00 -6.68 -2.49
C LEU A 198 12.62 -8.00 -2.98
N VAL A 199 12.46 -9.08 -2.22
CA VAL A 199 12.84 -10.42 -2.68
C VAL A 199 12.02 -10.81 -3.91
N ALA A 200 10.70 -10.61 -3.86
CA ALA A 200 9.83 -10.83 -5.02
C ALA A 200 10.24 -9.95 -6.22
N ALA A 201 10.61 -8.68 -5.99
CA ALA A 201 11.14 -7.79 -7.01
C ALA A 201 12.45 -8.29 -7.62
N GLY A 202 13.38 -8.81 -6.80
CA GLY A 202 14.60 -9.45 -7.27
C GLY A 202 14.31 -10.67 -8.14
N ILE A 203 13.50 -11.61 -7.66
CA ILE A 203 13.13 -12.82 -8.41
C ILE A 203 12.47 -12.43 -9.75
N ALA A 204 11.46 -11.56 -9.71
CA ALA A 204 10.75 -11.09 -10.91
C ALA A 204 11.63 -10.29 -11.88
N PHE A 205 12.73 -9.70 -11.40
CA PHE A 205 13.66 -8.97 -12.27
C PHE A 205 14.38 -9.92 -13.24
N PHE A 206 14.72 -11.12 -12.77
CA PHE A 206 15.43 -12.15 -13.53
C PHE A 206 14.47 -13.12 -14.24
N PHE A 207 13.43 -13.60 -13.54
CA PHE A 207 12.44 -14.54 -14.06
C PHE A 207 11.19 -13.79 -14.54
N LYS A 208 11.00 -13.72 -15.87
CA LYS A 208 10.03 -12.79 -16.48
C LYS A 208 8.74 -13.45 -16.95
N ASP A 209 8.69 -14.78 -17.02
CA ASP A 209 7.53 -15.49 -17.54
C ASP A 209 6.38 -15.47 -16.52
N SER A 210 5.44 -14.54 -16.69
CA SER A 210 4.26 -14.38 -15.84
C SER A 210 3.38 -15.62 -15.75
N ARG A 211 3.43 -16.55 -16.71
CA ARG A 211 2.65 -17.78 -16.64
C ARG A 211 3.10 -18.63 -15.46
N VAL A 212 4.41 -18.72 -15.20
CA VAL A 212 4.92 -19.48 -14.03
C VAL A 212 4.36 -18.92 -12.73
N TYR A 213 4.33 -17.59 -12.60
CA TYR A 213 3.83 -16.88 -11.43
C TYR A 213 2.34 -17.10 -11.22
N LEU A 214 1.56 -17.12 -12.31
CA LEU A 214 0.13 -17.43 -12.29
C LEU A 214 -0.13 -18.86 -11.80
N HIS A 215 0.63 -19.84 -12.29
CA HIS A 215 0.52 -21.23 -11.83
C HIS A 215 0.91 -21.36 -10.36
N ILE A 216 1.95 -20.65 -9.89
CA ILE A 216 2.32 -20.60 -8.47
C ILE A 216 1.18 -20.02 -7.64
N TRP A 217 0.60 -18.90 -8.06
CA TRP A 217 -0.51 -18.26 -7.36
C TRP A 217 -1.74 -19.18 -7.25
N LEU A 218 -2.15 -19.81 -8.36
CA LEU A 218 -3.23 -20.81 -8.37
C LEU A 218 -2.88 -22.02 -7.50
N GLY A 219 -1.64 -22.50 -7.57
CA GLY A 219 -1.14 -23.61 -6.77
C GLY A 219 -1.21 -23.31 -5.27
N CYS A 220 -0.84 -22.09 -4.84
CA CYS A 220 -0.95 -21.67 -3.44
C CYS A 220 -2.40 -21.69 -2.95
N ILE A 221 -3.39 -21.34 -3.78
CA ILE A 221 -4.81 -21.45 -3.40
C ILE A 221 -5.17 -22.91 -3.12
N LEU A 222 -4.82 -23.81 -4.04
CA LEU A 222 -5.09 -25.25 -3.89
C LEU A 222 -4.40 -25.81 -2.65
N VAL A 223 -3.12 -25.47 -2.44
CA VAL A 223 -2.35 -25.90 -1.27
C VAL A 223 -2.99 -25.39 0.02
N SER A 224 -3.37 -24.11 0.13
CA SER A 224 -4.00 -23.55 1.33
C SER A 224 -5.39 -24.11 1.62
N LEU A 225 -6.10 -24.60 0.60
CA LEU A 225 -7.38 -25.29 0.76
C LEU A 225 -7.20 -26.73 1.25
N VAL A 226 -6.23 -27.47 0.69
CA VAL A 226 -6.00 -28.88 1.01
C VAL A 226 -5.20 -29.07 2.30
N ALA A 227 -4.11 -28.31 2.47
CA ALA A 227 -3.19 -28.46 3.60
C ALA A 227 -3.60 -27.64 4.85
N GLY A 228 -4.61 -26.77 4.74
CA GLY A 228 -5.04 -25.92 5.86
C GLY A 228 -3.90 -25.04 6.38
N ASN A 229 -3.60 -25.11 7.68
CA ASN A 229 -2.51 -24.37 8.32
C ASN A 229 -1.14 -25.07 8.25
N LEU A 230 -1.07 -26.33 7.80
CA LEU A 230 0.14 -27.15 7.90
C LEU A 230 1.38 -26.46 7.30
N VAL A 231 1.23 -25.83 6.13
CA VAL A 231 2.36 -25.15 5.48
C VAL A 231 2.77 -23.89 6.26
N ALA A 232 1.81 -23.15 6.80
CA ALA A 232 2.08 -21.97 7.63
C ALA A 232 2.77 -22.35 8.96
N ASP A 233 2.34 -23.45 9.59
CA ASP A 233 2.92 -23.98 10.83
C ASP A 233 4.37 -24.48 10.61
N LEU A 234 4.62 -25.14 9.48
CA LEU A 234 5.98 -25.52 9.08
C LEU A 234 6.86 -24.29 8.84
N LEU A 235 6.35 -23.25 8.18
CA LEU A 235 7.08 -22.01 7.98
C LEU A 235 7.40 -21.32 9.30
N ALA A 236 6.44 -21.26 10.23
CA ALA A 236 6.64 -20.66 11.55
C ALA A 236 7.68 -21.43 12.39
N SER A 237 7.72 -22.76 12.29
CA SER A 237 8.68 -23.61 13.03
C SER A 237 10.06 -23.73 12.37
N SER A 238 10.18 -23.45 11.08
CA SER A 238 11.40 -23.67 10.30
C SER A 238 12.56 -22.71 10.57
N ASN A 239 12.40 -21.71 11.45
CA ASN A 239 13.32 -20.56 11.62
C ASN A 239 13.65 -19.79 10.33
N LEU A 240 13.05 -20.14 9.18
CA LEU A 240 13.31 -19.49 7.88
C LEU A 240 12.85 -18.04 7.86
N ILE A 241 11.80 -17.72 8.62
CA ILE A 241 11.18 -16.39 8.65
C ILE A 241 11.66 -15.54 9.85
N GLY A 242 12.39 -16.12 10.81
CA GLY A 242 13.16 -15.40 11.84
C GLY A 242 12.45 -14.24 12.55
N ASP A 243 11.12 -14.28 12.65
CA ASP A 243 10.29 -13.20 13.17
C ASP A 243 9.28 -13.76 14.16
N ASP A 244 9.49 -13.49 15.45
CA ASP A 244 8.63 -13.94 16.55
C ASP A 244 7.17 -13.47 16.38
N ARG A 245 6.97 -12.33 15.69
CA ARG A 245 5.64 -11.80 15.38
C ARG A 245 4.95 -12.61 14.29
N PHE A 246 5.71 -13.14 13.32
CA PHE A 246 5.16 -14.04 12.32
C PHE A 246 4.63 -15.31 13.00
N ALA A 247 5.47 -15.93 13.86
CA ALA A 247 5.08 -17.14 14.59
C ALA A 247 3.87 -16.92 15.52
N SER A 248 3.78 -15.76 16.18
CA SER A 248 2.62 -15.45 17.04
C SER A 248 1.31 -15.33 16.24
N TYR A 249 1.34 -14.79 15.03
CA TYR A 249 0.17 -14.71 14.15
C TYR A 249 -0.29 -16.06 13.61
N ILE A 250 0.62 -17.01 13.40
CA ILE A 250 0.28 -18.38 12.99
C ILE A 250 -0.29 -19.18 14.17
N SER A 251 0.35 -19.11 15.34
CA SER A 251 -0.04 -19.90 16.52
C SER A 251 -1.37 -19.51 17.18
N GLY A 252 -1.90 -18.31 16.88
CA GLY A 252 -3.20 -17.87 17.39
C GLY A 252 -3.22 -17.52 18.89
N ASN A 253 -2.07 -17.49 19.57
CA ASN A 253 -1.92 -17.14 20.99
C ASN A 253 -2.19 -15.65 21.32
N ASN A 254 -3.02 -14.96 20.53
CA ASN A 254 -3.42 -13.59 20.82
C ASN A 254 -4.41 -13.61 21.98
N THR A 255 -4.02 -13.04 23.10
CA THR A 255 -4.86 -12.82 24.28
C THR A 255 -6.16 -12.09 23.92
N GLU A 256 -7.25 -12.58 24.50
CA GLU A 256 -8.71 -12.40 24.29
C GLU A 256 -9.33 -11.05 23.88
N ASP A 257 -8.62 -9.96 23.60
CA ASP A 257 -9.25 -8.62 23.49
C ASP A 257 -9.24 -7.96 22.09
N THR A 258 -8.89 -8.65 21.00
CA THR A 258 -9.03 -8.04 19.66
C THR A 258 -9.42 -9.04 18.59
N PHE A 259 -10.67 -8.93 18.13
CA PHE A 259 -11.24 -9.67 16.99
C PHE A 259 -10.28 -9.64 15.79
N SER A 260 -9.60 -10.75 15.54
CA SER A 260 -8.98 -11.02 14.24
C SER A 260 -9.55 -12.32 13.71
N TYR A 261 -10.30 -12.24 12.60
CA TYR A 261 -10.90 -13.41 12.00
C TYR A 261 -9.81 -14.44 11.66
N THR A 262 -9.99 -15.67 12.15
CA THR A 262 -9.16 -16.85 11.85
C THR A 262 -9.96 -17.76 10.91
N GLY A 263 -9.44 -18.03 9.71
CA GLY A 263 -10.14 -18.81 8.69
C GLY A 263 -9.75 -18.42 7.26
N PHE A 264 -10.31 -19.09 6.25
CA PHE A 264 -9.99 -18.76 4.86
C PHE A 264 -10.67 -17.46 4.43
N ARG A 265 -9.88 -16.43 4.09
CA ARG A 265 -10.37 -15.10 3.73
C ARG A 265 -10.82 -15.01 2.27
N TRP A 266 -11.98 -15.55 1.97
CA TRP A 266 -12.58 -15.49 0.63
C TRP A 266 -12.80 -14.07 0.13
N ASP A 267 -13.17 -13.16 1.02
CA ASP A 267 -13.34 -11.74 0.75
C ASP A 267 -12.04 -11.10 0.23
N PHE A 268 -10.92 -11.32 0.94
CA PHE A 268 -9.61 -10.81 0.55
C PHE A 268 -9.02 -11.55 -0.66
N LEU A 269 -9.34 -12.83 -0.85
CA LEU A 269 -8.91 -13.56 -2.05
C LEU A 269 -9.61 -13.00 -3.28
N LEU A 270 -10.92 -12.72 -3.19
CA LEU A 270 -11.67 -12.09 -4.27
C LEU A 270 -11.14 -10.69 -4.56
N TYR A 271 -10.90 -9.87 -3.53
CA TYR A 271 -10.28 -8.55 -3.69
C TYR A 271 -8.92 -8.64 -4.38
N SER A 272 -8.09 -9.64 -4.02
CA SER A 272 -6.78 -9.89 -4.62
C SER A 272 -6.87 -10.48 -6.04
N ALA A 273 -7.96 -11.15 -6.41
CA ALA A 273 -8.10 -11.74 -7.75
C ALA A 273 -8.32 -10.68 -8.85
N ILE A 274 -8.86 -9.50 -8.52
CA ILE A 274 -9.12 -8.41 -9.48
C ILE A 274 -7.85 -8.00 -10.26
N PRO A 275 -6.74 -7.61 -9.62
CA PRO A 275 -5.48 -7.31 -10.33
C PRO A 275 -4.89 -8.52 -11.06
N VAL A 276 -5.12 -9.76 -10.59
CA VAL A 276 -4.71 -10.99 -11.30
C VAL A 276 -5.43 -11.09 -12.63
N ALA A 277 -6.75 -10.91 -12.64
CA ALA A 277 -7.57 -10.96 -13.84
C ALA A 277 -7.17 -9.87 -14.84
N VAL A 278 -6.94 -8.64 -14.37
CA VAL A 278 -6.48 -7.53 -15.23
C VAL A 278 -5.10 -7.81 -15.81
N GLY A 279 -4.15 -8.26 -15.00
CA GLY A 279 -2.81 -8.58 -15.49
C GLY A 279 -2.78 -9.77 -16.45
N TYR A 280 -3.56 -10.83 -16.17
CA TYR A 280 -3.77 -11.93 -17.11
C TYR A 280 -4.30 -11.42 -18.45
N TYR A 281 -5.35 -10.61 -18.43
CA TYR A 281 -5.94 -10.04 -19.64
C TYR A 281 -4.92 -9.25 -20.46
N PHE A 282 -4.14 -8.36 -19.84
CA PHE A 282 -3.19 -7.56 -20.60
C PHE A 282 -1.97 -8.35 -21.07
N ILE A 283 -1.40 -9.20 -20.23
CA ILE A 283 -0.15 -9.91 -20.54
C ILE A 283 -0.41 -11.10 -21.47
N VAL A 284 -1.47 -11.86 -21.24
CA VAL A 284 -1.78 -13.08 -22.00
C VAL A 284 -2.67 -12.78 -23.18
N GLU A 285 -3.85 -12.15 -22.97
CA GLU A 285 -4.83 -11.96 -24.05
C GLU A 285 -4.50 -10.79 -24.98
N LYS A 286 -3.87 -9.72 -24.45
CA LYS A 286 -3.42 -8.57 -25.25
C LYS A 286 -1.93 -8.59 -25.60
N GLU A 287 -1.22 -9.64 -25.21
CA GLU A 287 0.21 -9.83 -25.47
C GLU A 287 1.02 -8.57 -25.14
N TYR A 288 0.68 -7.90 -24.04
CA TYR A 288 1.34 -6.65 -23.65
C TYR A 288 2.73 -6.95 -23.06
N THR A 289 3.77 -6.56 -23.78
CA THR A 289 5.17 -6.93 -23.49
C THR A 289 5.97 -5.87 -22.72
N ASP A 290 5.30 -4.89 -22.09
CA ASP A 290 6.01 -3.86 -21.31
C ASP A 290 6.75 -4.47 -20.12
N LYS A 291 8.07 -4.31 -20.11
CA LYS A 291 8.96 -4.94 -19.12
C LYS A 291 8.71 -4.46 -17.69
N PHE A 292 8.25 -3.22 -17.51
CA PHE A 292 7.96 -2.70 -16.17
C PHE A 292 6.62 -3.24 -15.68
N TYR A 293 5.61 -3.31 -16.55
CA TYR A 293 4.32 -3.91 -16.21
C TYR A 293 4.43 -5.39 -15.83
N ILE A 294 5.08 -6.20 -16.67
CA ILE A 294 5.31 -7.62 -16.40
C ILE A 294 6.04 -7.80 -15.07
N TRP A 295 7.03 -6.95 -14.80
CA TRP A 295 7.77 -6.99 -13.54
C TRP A 295 6.88 -6.70 -12.34
N LEU A 296 6.08 -5.62 -12.37
CA LEU A 296 5.13 -5.29 -11.30
C LEU A 296 4.10 -6.39 -11.07
N PHE A 297 3.57 -6.97 -12.15
CA PHE A 297 2.60 -8.06 -12.07
C PHE A 297 3.19 -9.30 -11.42
N ASN A 298 4.42 -9.67 -11.79
CA ASN A 298 5.11 -10.81 -11.22
C ASN A 298 5.44 -10.61 -9.73
N ILE A 299 5.81 -9.38 -9.31
CA ILE A 299 5.99 -9.04 -7.89
C ILE A 299 4.68 -9.23 -7.14
N TYR A 300 3.59 -8.69 -7.68
CA TYR A 300 2.26 -8.81 -7.12
C TYR A 300 1.87 -10.28 -6.92
N LEU A 301 2.06 -11.13 -7.94
CA LEU A 301 1.72 -12.56 -7.87
C LEU A 301 2.52 -13.31 -6.81
N ILE A 302 3.86 -13.14 -6.72
CA ILE A 302 4.66 -13.83 -5.68
C ILE A 302 4.23 -13.40 -4.30
N THR A 303 4.14 -12.08 -4.06
CA THR A 303 3.82 -11.56 -2.72
C THR A 303 2.42 -11.96 -2.29
N ASN A 304 1.46 -11.98 -3.23
CA ASN A 304 0.10 -12.43 -2.93
C ASN A 304 0.03 -13.96 -2.75
N ALA A 305 0.78 -14.74 -3.53
CA ALA A 305 0.88 -16.20 -3.36
C ALA A 305 1.42 -16.57 -1.98
N PHE A 306 2.44 -15.84 -1.49
CA PHE A 306 2.92 -16.01 -0.12
C PHE A 306 1.83 -15.73 0.92
N TRP A 307 1.08 -14.63 0.77
CA TRP A 307 -0.06 -14.36 1.66
C TRP A 307 -1.10 -15.48 1.63
N ILE A 308 -1.42 -16.03 0.46
CA ILE A 308 -2.39 -17.12 0.33
C ILE A 308 -1.99 -18.33 1.18
N ILE A 309 -0.70 -18.65 1.28
CA ILE A 309 -0.21 -19.73 2.17
C ILE A 309 -0.54 -19.44 3.65
N VAL A 310 -0.47 -18.19 4.07
CA VAL A 310 -0.75 -17.75 5.46
C VAL A 310 -2.13 -17.11 5.62
N ILE A 311 -3.07 -17.36 4.70
CA ILE A 311 -4.36 -16.67 4.61
C ILE A 311 -5.21 -16.79 5.89
N ARG A 312 -5.01 -17.88 6.64
CA ARG A 312 -5.74 -18.26 7.85
C ARG A 312 -5.17 -17.64 9.13
N ALA A 313 -3.97 -17.06 9.07
CA ALA A 313 -3.30 -16.46 10.21
C ALA A 313 -4.12 -15.32 10.81
N SER A 314 -4.01 -15.12 12.12
CA SER A 314 -4.52 -13.91 12.77
C SER A 314 -3.86 -12.69 12.14
N PHE A 315 -4.65 -11.64 11.90
CA PHE A 315 -4.19 -10.44 11.20
C PHE A 315 -3.54 -10.72 9.83
N SER A 316 -4.00 -11.73 9.09
CA SER A 316 -3.45 -12.09 7.77
C SER A 316 -3.47 -10.93 6.76
N ASN A 317 -4.35 -9.94 6.96
CA ASN A 317 -4.30 -8.68 6.21
C ASN A 317 -2.91 -8.03 6.26
N ARG A 318 -2.19 -8.07 7.39
CA ARG A 318 -0.83 -7.46 7.49
C ARG A 318 0.16 -8.06 6.49
N PHE A 319 -0.04 -9.33 6.08
CA PHE A 319 0.74 -9.97 5.02
C PHE A 319 0.18 -9.65 3.63
N ALA A 320 -1.15 -9.71 3.46
CA ALA A 320 -1.83 -9.39 2.19
C ALA A 320 -1.48 -7.99 1.68
N GLN A 321 -1.40 -7.05 2.62
CA GLN A 321 -1.08 -5.65 2.45
C GLN A 321 0.19 -5.41 1.63
N ILE A 322 1.21 -6.28 1.77
CA ILE A 322 2.48 -6.19 1.03
C ILE A 322 2.23 -6.24 -0.49
N SER A 323 1.34 -7.13 -0.94
CA SER A 323 0.92 -7.22 -2.33
C SER A 323 -0.06 -6.10 -2.72
N TRP A 324 -0.94 -5.71 -1.79
CA TRP A 324 -2.00 -4.75 -2.07
C TRP A 324 -1.48 -3.36 -2.44
N PHE A 325 -0.33 -2.95 -1.91
CA PHE A 325 0.35 -1.72 -2.33
C PHE A 325 0.57 -1.60 -3.85
N LEU A 326 0.68 -2.73 -4.57
CA LEU A 326 0.86 -2.76 -6.02
C LEU A 326 -0.44 -2.76 -6.81
N ILE A 327 -1.61 -2.98 -6.17
CA ILE A 327 -2.90 -3.10 -6.87
C ILE A 327 -3.17 -1.92 -7.79
N PRO A 328 -3.07 -0.64 -7.35
CA PRO A 328 -3.37 0.48 -8.23
C PRO A 328 -2.45 0.53 -9.46
N LEU A 329 -1.18 0.14 -9.31
CA LEU A 329 -0.25 0.06 -10.43
C LEU A 329 -0.62 -1.05 -11.40
N VAL A 330 -0.91 -2.26 -10.91
CA VAL A 330 -1.28 -3.40 -11.75
C VAL A 330 -2.58 -3.15 -12.50
N LEU A 331 -3.56 -2.49 -11.85
CA LEU A 331 -4.84 -2.15 -12.46
C LEU A 331 -4.69 -1.04 -13.51
N MET A 332 -3.98 0.05 -13.19
CA MET A 332 -4.05 1.28 -13.98
C MET A 332 -2.95 1.41 -15.02
N TYR A 333 -1.77 0.83 -14.79
CA TYR A 333 -0.61 1.01 -15.67
C TYR A 333 -0.90 0.77 -17.17
N PRO A 334 -1.49 -0.36 -17.61
CA PRO A 334 -1.65 -0.61 -19.04
C PRO A 334 -2.57 0.42 -19.70
N PHE A 335 -3.64 0.84 -19.03
CA PHE A 335 -4.60 1.82 -19.54
C PHE A 335 -4.02 3.23 -19.74
N PHE A 336 -2.89 3.55 -19.13
CA PHE A 336 -2.28 4.88 -19.25
C PHE A 336 -1.02 4.87 -20.10
N MET A 337 -0.38 3.72 -20.29
CA MET A 337 0.86 3.61 -21.07
C MET A 337 0.66 3.30 -22.55
N LYS A 338 -0.45 2.63 -22.90
CA LYS A 338 -0.77 2.28 -24.28
C LYS A 338 -2.26 2.45 -24.55
N LYS A 339 -2.60 2.98 -25.72
CA LYS A 339 -3.97 2.97 -26.22
C LYS A 339 -4.27 1.62 -26.87
N PHE A 340 -5.18 0.85 -26.26
CA PHE A 340 -5.67 -0.43 -26.75
C PHE A 340 -7.04 -0.31 -27.44
N TRP A 341 -7.84 0.69 -27.07
CA TRP A 341 -9.17 0.92 -27.63
C TRP A 341 -9.48 2.41 -27.81
N ASP A 342 -10.47 2.72 -28.65
CA ASP A 342 -10.98 4.08 -28.82
C ASP A 342 -11.82 4.55 -27.62
N ASP A 343 -12.58 3.64 -27.01
CA ASP A 343 -13.37 3.84 -25.80
C ASP A 343 -12.58 3.63 -24.49
N GLN A 344 -11.24 3.65 -24.56
CA GLN A 344 -10.37 3.42 -23.40
C GLN A 344 -10.66 4.33 -22.19
N PRO A 345 -10.98 5.63 -22.35
CA PRO A 345 -11.42 6.46 -21.23
C PRO A 345 -12.62 5.90 -20.49
N ILE A 346 -13.63 5.39 -21.20
CA ILE A 346 -14.82 4.79 -20.59
C ILE A 346 -14.43 3.54 -19.78
N LYS A 347 -13.54 2.70 -20.32
CA LYS A 347 -13.01 1.52 -19.63
C LYS A 347 -12.23 1.88 -18.36
N ILE A 348 -11.46 2.98 -18.38
CA ILE A 348 -10.81 3.52 -17.18
C ILE A 348 -11.86 3.88 -16.12
N GLY A 349 -12.95 4.54 -16.52
CA GLY A 349 -14.06 4.86 -15.61
C GLY A 349 -14.64 3.62 -14.93
N TYR A 350 -14.87 2.53 -15.68
CA TYR A 350 -15.32 1.27 -15.11
C TYR A 350 -14.31 0.65 -14.13
N ILE A 351 -13.02 0.64 -14.48
CA ILE A 351 -11.98 0.10 -13.60
C ILE A 351 -11.84 0.92 -12.31
N VAL A 352 -11.95 2.26 -12.39
CA VAL A 352 -11.97 3.14 -11.21
C VAL A 352 -13.14 2.77 -10.30
N MET A 353 -14.36 2.62 -10.85
CA MET A 353 -15.52 2.20 -10.04
C MET A 353 -15.29 0.83 -9.40
N ILE A 354 -14.92 -0.18 -10.19
CA ILE A 354 -14.70 -1.56 -9.71
C ILE A 354 -13.65 -1.60 -8.60
N SER A 355 -12.55 -0.86 -8.76
CA SER A 355 -11.47 -0.79 -7.77
C SER A 355 -11.91 -0.23 -6.42
N TYR A 356 -12.94 0.62 -6.42
CA TYR A 356 -13.47 1.29 -5.24
C TYR A 356 -14.65 0.55 -4.60
N LEU A 357 -15.33 -0.36 -5.32
CA LEU A 357 -16.53 -1.05 -4.81
C LEU A 357 -16.32 -1.73 -3.46
N TYR A 358 -15.17 -2.38 -3.26
CA TYR A 358 -14.87 -3.04 -1.98
C TYR A 358 -14.77 -2.02 -0.83
N THR A 359 -14.06 -0.92 -1.05
CA THR A 359 -13.96 0.18 -0.08
C THR A 359 -15.32 0.83 0.18
N PHE A 360 -16.10 1.07 -0.87
CA PHE A 360 -17.44 1.65 -0.74
C PHE A 360 -18.35 0.77 0.13
N TYR A 361 -18.35 -0.54 -0.11
CA TYR A 361 -19.09 -1.49 0.70
C TYR A 361 -18.68 -1.44 2.17
N LEU A 362 -17.37 -1.52 2.45
CA LEU A 362 -16.85 -1.51 3.81
C LEU A 362 -17.08 -0.20 4.58
N VAL A 363 -17.21 0.92 3.87
CA VAL A 363 -17.29 2.24 4.50
C VAL A 363 -18.73 2.71 4.66
N PHE A 364 -19.60 2.42 3.68
CA PHE A 364 -20.93 3.01 3.62
C PHE A 364 -22.07 1.99 3.77
N LEU A 365 -21.79 0.69 3.64
CA LEU A 365 -22.83 -0.35 3.61
C LEU A 365 -22.67 -1.44 4.69
N SER A 366 -21.49 -1.54 5.34
CA SER A 366 -21.24 -2.43 6.49
C SER A 366 -21.12 -1.62 7.78
#